data_AF-A0A251YDX6-F1
#
_entry.id   AF-A0A251YDX6-F1
#
_cell.length_a   1.000
_cell.length_b   1.000
_cell.length_c   1.000
_cell.angle_alpha   90.00
_cell.angle_beta   90.00
_cell.angle_gamma   90.00
#
_symmetry.space_group_name_H-M   'P 1'
#
loop_
_entity.id
_entity.type
_entity.pdbx_description
1 polymer ?
#
loop_
_entity_poly.entity_id
_entity_poly.type
_entity_poly.pdbx_seq_one_letter_code
_entity_poly.pdbx_strand_id
1 'polypeptide(L)'
;MSDEAGIRGSDDAVAAAADAVGTADDPSAVSEVEAGGAGDAGDADVEDVAEELVSRLELIEGQPLGERAASFALLHDELRTRLEGGDGVSSRV
;
A
#
# COMPACT_ATOMS: atom_id res chain seq x y z
N MET A 1 -51.57 -11.52 33.81
CA MET A 1 -51.77 -10.52 34.88
C MET A 1 -50.57 -10.56 35.78
N SER A 2 -49.60 -9.67 35.52
CA SER A 2 -48.79 -8.93 36.48
C SER A 2 -47.85 -8.04 35.67
N ASP A 3 -48.09 -6.75 35.84
CA ASP A 3 -47.57 -5.58 35.15
C ASP A 3 -46.17 -5.16 35.61
N GLU A 4 -45.71 -4.09 34.94
CA GLU A 4 -44.96 -2.97 35.55
C GLU A 4 -43.42 -3.08 35.49
N ALA A 5 -42.79 -2.54 34.46
CA ALA A 5 -42.39 -1.14 34.26
C ALA A 5 -41.00 -0.83 34.86
N GLY A 6 -40.13 -0.37 33.96
CA GLY A 6 -38.82 0.19 34.27
C GLY A 6 -38.37 1.07 33.12
N ILE A 7 -39.17 2.10 32.80
CA ILE A 7 -38.78 3.16 31.86
C ILE A 7 -38.27 4.36 32.66
N ARG A 8 -37.14 4.92 32.18
CA ARG A 8 -36.59 6.29 32.29
C ARG A 8 -35.73 6.70 33.50
N GLY A 9 -34.72 7.49 33.14
CA GLY A 9 -33.88 8.33 34.00
C GLY A 9 -32.41 7.98 33.74
N SER A 10 -31.57 8.80 33.12
CA SER A 10 -31.62 10.24 33.00
C SER A 10 -30.73 10.68 31.84
N ASP A 11 -31.25 11.56 31.00
CA ASP A 11 -30.50 12.65 30.41
C ASP A 11 -29.63 13.31 31.51
N ASP A 12 -28.37 13.64 31.21
CA ASP A 12 -27.97 15.03 30.97
C ASP A 12 -26.45 15.22 31.11
N ALA A 13 -25.94 16.04 30.18
CA ALA A 13 -24.72 16.84 30.25
C ALA A 13 -23.34 16.16 30.39
N VAL A 14 -22.55 16.28 29.31
CA VAL A 14 -21.57 17.39 29.25
C VAL A 14 -21.25 17.79 27.81
N ALA A 15 -21.54 19.05 27.51
CA ALA A 15 -21.09 19.80 26.36
C ALA A 15 -19.63 20.23 26.51
N ALA A 16 -18.88 20.29 25.40
CA ALA A 16 -17.82 21.27 25.06
C ALA A 16 -17.11 20.78 23.79
N ALA A 17 -17.35 21.41 22.63
CA ALA A 17 -16.60 22.57 22.13
C ALA A 17 -15.18 22.24 21.67
N ALA A 18 -15.01 22.12 20.35
CA ALA A 18 -13.83 22.61 19.63
C ALA A 18 -14.24 22.84 18.17
N ASP A 19 -14.82 24.01 17.97
CA ASP A 19 -14.89 24.69 16.68
C ASP A 19 -13.47 25.13 16.27
N ALA A 20 -13.23 25.15 14.96
CA ALA A 20 -12.16 25.80 14.22
C ALA A 20 -10.73 25.22 14.31
N VAL A 21 -10.30 24.56 13.22
CA VAL A 21 -9.31 25.19 12.33
C VAL A 21 -9.45 24.61 10.92
N GLY A 22 -9.87 25.47 10.00
CA GLY A 22 -9.59 25.25 8.59
C GLY A 22 -8.10 25.44 8.39
N THR A 23 -7.40 24.35 8.07
CA THR A 23 -6.25 24.45 7.19
C THR A 23 -6.80 24.17 5.81
N ALA A 24 -6.88 25.21 4.99
CA ALA A 24 -6.83 24.98 3.56
C ALA A 24 -5.52 24.21 3.34
N ASP A 25 -5.63 22.94 3.01
CA ASP A 25 -4.55 22.27 2.30
C ASP A 25 -4.54 22.94 0.94
N ASP A 26 -3.74 23.99 0.83
CA ASP A 26 -3.47 24.72 -0.39
C ASP A 26 -2.46 23.88 -1.18
N PRO A 27 -2.86 23.17 -2.25
CA PRO A 27 -1.92 22.36 -3.01
C PRO A 27 -0.99 23.21 -3.88
N SER A 28 -1.00 24.55 -3.76
CA SER A 28 -0.31 25.43 -4.71
C SER A 28 1.17 25.69 -4.40
N ALA A 29 1.80 24.93 -3.49
CA ALA A 29 3.18 25.18 -3.08
C ALA A 29 4.10 23.95 -2.91
N VAL A 30 3.75 22.79 -3.47
CA VAL A 30 4.76 21.71 -3.64
C VAL A 30 5.46 21.86 -4.99
N SER A 31 6.42 22.80 -4.97
CA SER A 31 7.69 22.78 -5.70
C SER A 31 7.68 21.97 -7.01
N GLU A 32 7.54 22.69 -8.11
CA GLU A 32 8.12 22.34 -9.41
C GLU A 32 9.64 22.14 -9.22
N VAL A 33 10.03 20.94 -8.75
CA VAL A 33 11.39 20.46 -8.90
C VAL A 33 11.48 19.81 -10.28
N GLU A 34 11.45 20.67 -11.29
CA GLU A 34 12.01 20.37 -12.61
C GLU A 34 13.54 20.30 -12.44
N ALA A 35 14.01 19.22 -11.82
CA ALA A 35 15.40 18.82 -11.86
C ALA A 35 15.56 17.86 -13.04
N GLY A 36 16.10 18.38 -14.14
CA GLY A 36 16.41 17.62 -15.35
C GLY A 36 17.07 16.28 -15.02
N GLY A 37 16.34 15.19 -15.25
CA GLY A 37 16.76 13.84 -15.00
C GLY A 37 17.65 13.30 -16.11
N ALA A 38 18.95 13.58 -16.04
CA ALA A 38 19.96 12.74 -16.69
C ALA A 38 20.25 11.50 -15.81
N GLY A 39 19.21 10.76 -15.44
CA GLY A 39 19.27 9.59 -14.56
C GLY A 39 18.21 8.52 -14.86
N ASP A 40 17.66 8.52 -16.07
CA ASP A 40 16.38 7.90 -16.39
C ASP A 40 16.48 6.45 -16.93
N ALA A 41 17.65 6.03 -17.42
CA ALA A 41 17.76 4.70 -18.05
C ALA A 41 17.60 3.54 -17.05
N GLY A 42 18.05 3.70 -15.79
CA GLY A 42 17.94 2.64 -14.79
C GLY A 42 16.65 2.64 -13.98
N ASP A 43 15.89 3.74 -14.02
CA ASP A 43 14.60 3.87 -13.31
C ASP A 43 13.47 3.26 -14.16
N ALA A 44 13.52 3.48 -15.48
CA ALA A 44 12.62 2.82 -16.43
C ALA A 44 12.72 1.28 -16.39
N ASP A 45 13.95 0.74 -16.26
CA ASP A 45 14.17 -0.71 -16.10
C ASP A 45 13.55 -1.27 -14.80
N VAL A 46 13.49 -0.47 -13.73
CA VAL A 46 12.88 -0.89 -12.45
C VAL A 46 11.36 -0.84 -12.53
N GLU A 47 10.80 0.17 -13.19
CA GLU A 47 9.35 0.30 -13.39
C GLU A 47 8.82 -0.84 -14.27
N ASP A 48 9.50 -1.17 -15.38
CA ASP A 48 9.15 -2.30 -16.25
C ASP A 48 9.14 -3.64 -15.49
N VAL A 49 10.13 -3.85 -14.62
CA VAL A 49 10.21 -5.06 -13.78
C VAL A 49 9.10 -5.08 -12.72
N ALA A 50 8.73 -3.92 -12.18
CA ALA A 50 7.63 -3.81 -11.23
C ALA A 50 6.28 -4.11 -11.90
N GLU A 51 6.04 -3.60 -13.11
CA GLU A 51 4.84 -3.89 -13.90
C GLU A 51 4.73 -5.39 -14.24
N GLU A 52 5.84 -6.02 -14.65
CA GLU A 52 5.89 -7.47 -14.90
C GLU A 52 5.51 -8.27 -13.64
N LEU A 53 6.07 -7.89 -12.48
CA LEU A 53 5.77 -8.54 -11.21
C LEU A 53 4.30 -8.39 -10.84
N VAL A 54 3.73 -7.18 -10.96
CA VAL A 54 2.32 -6.91 -10.67
C VAL A 54 1.41 -7.76 -11.55
N SER A 55 1.65 -7.78 -12.86
CA SER A 55 0.87 -8.61 -13.79
C SER A 55 0.91 -10.09 -13.43
N ARG A 56 2.07 -10.58 -12.98
CA ARG A 56 2.23 -11.97 -12.54
C ARG A 56 1.51 -12.28 -11.23
N LEU A 57 1.50 -11.35 -10.28
CA LEU A 57 0.75 -11.49 -9.03
C LEU A 57 -0.75 -11.57 -9.29
N GLU A 58 -1.29 -10.71 -10.16
CA GLU A 58 -2.71 -10.73 -10.55
C GLU A 58 -3.12 -12.09 -11.15
N LEU A 59 -2.26 -12.68 -11.99
CA LEU A 59 -2.50 -14.00 -12.56
C LEU A 59 -2.55 -15.11 -11.48
N ILE A 60 -1.67 -15.04 -10.46
CA ILE A 60 -1.65 -15.99 -9.35
C ILE A 60 -2.88 -15.80 -8.45
N GLU A 61 -3.30 -14.58 -8.21
CA GLU A 61 -4.50 -14.27 -7.42
C GLU A 61 -5.80 -14.72 -8.10
N GLY A 62 -5.81 -14.82 -9.43
CA GLY A 62 -6.91 -15.43 -10.19
C GLY A 62 -7.05 -16.94 -10.00
N GLN A 63 -6.04 -17.63 -9.44
CA GLN A 63 -6.06 -19.08 -9.25
C GLN A 63 -6.91 -19.50 -8.04
N PRO A 64 -7.44 -20.74 -8.05
CA PRO A 64 -8.09 -21.31 -6.88
C PRO A 64 -7.12 -21.39 -5.69
N LEU A 65 -7.65 -21.23 -4.47
CA LEU A 65 -6.85 -21.14 -3.24
C LEU A 65 -5.84 -22.28 -3.06
N GLY A 66 -6.19 -23.49 -3.49
CA GLY A 66 -5.31 -24.66 -3.37
C GLY A 66 -4.05 -24.59 -4.23
N GLU A 67 -4.12 -23.91 -5.38
CA GLU A 67 -3.00 -23.80 -6.34
C GLU A 67 -2.16 -22.55 -6.06
N ARG A 68 -2.79 -21.50 -5.53
CA ARG A 68 -2.17 -20.20 -5.27
C ARG A 68 -0.91 -20.28 -4.40
N ALA A 69 -0.94 -21.07 -3.34
CA ALA A 69 0.20 -21.22 -2.43
C ALA A 69 1.43 -21.83 -3.12
N ALA A 70 1.22 -22.82 -4.00
CA ALA A 70 2.30 -23.43 -4.77
C ALA A 70 2.90 -22.44 -5.77
N SER A 71 2.05 -21.69 -6.48
CA SER A 71 2.49 -20.65 -7.42
C SER A 71 3.29 -19.52 -6.74
N PHE A 72 2.87 -19.09 -5.54
CA PHE A 72 3.63 -18.11 -4.77
C PHE A 72 4.97 -18.65 -4.26
N ALA A 73 5.05 -19.92 -3.86
CA ALA A 73 6.32 -20.53 -3.46
C ALA A 73 7.32 -20.53 -4.63
N LEU A 74 6.87 -20.88 -5.84
CA LEU A 74 7.70 -20.83 -7.04
C LEU A 74 8.17 -19.40 -7.36
N LEU A 75 7.26 -18.41 -7.31
CA LEU A 75 7.61 -17.01 -7.53
C LEU A 75 8.64 -16.52 -6.49
N HIS A 76 8.46 -16.89 -5.23
CA HIS A 76 9.40 -16.54 -4.17
C HIS A 76 10.79 -17.14 -4.42
N ASP A 77 10.88 -18.41 -4.81
CA ASP A 77 12.16 -19.07 -5.09
C ASP A 77 12.88 -18.46 -6.31
N GLU A 78 12.11 -18.03 -7.32
CA GLU A 78 12.61 -17.28 -8.48
C GLU A 78 13.19 -15.92 -8.06
N LEU A 79 12.43 -15.13 -7.29
CA LEU A 79 12.87 -13.83 -6.78
C LEU A 79 14.11 -13.96 -5.88
N ARG A 80 14.12 -14.97 -5.01
CA ARG A 80 15.27 -15.30 -4.17
C ARG A 80 16.50 -15.55 -5.02
N THR A 81 16.39 -16.42 -6.04
CA THR A 81 17.50 -16.74 -6.95
C THR A 81 18.00 -15.49 -7.68
N ARG A 82 17.08 -14.63 -8.13
CA ARG A 82 17.41 -13.38 -8.83
C ARG A 82 18.15 -12.39 -7.93
N LEU A 83 17.73 -12.26 -6.67
CA LEU A 83 18.39 -11.38 -5.69
C LEU A 83 19.76 -11.92 -5.28
N GLU A 84 19.86 -13.22 -5.01
CA GLU A 84 21.14 -13.88 -4.70
C GLU A 84 22.13 -13.83 -5.89
N GLY A 85 21.63 -13.84 -7.12
CA GLY A 85 22.43 -13.72 -8.35
C GLY A 85 22.77 -12.28 -8.77
N GLY A 86 21.91 -11.31 -8.44
CA GLY A 86 22.05 -9.89 -8.81
C GLY A 86 22.91 -9.06 -7.85
N ASP A 87 22.87 -9.39 -6.54
CA ASP A 87 23.67 -8.72 -5.51
C ASP A 87 25.20 -8.94 -5.73
N GLY A 88 25.59 -10.00 -6.43
CA GLY A 88 26.98 -10.28 -6.81
C GLY A 88 27.52 -9.45 -7.98
N VAL A 89 26.67 -8.79 -8.78
CA VAL A 89 27.08 -7.99 -9.95
C VAL A 89 27.11 -6.49 -9.62
N SER A 90 26.19 -6.01 -8.79
CA SER A 90 26.25 -4.65 -8.21
C SER A 90 27.34 -4.50 -7.14
N SER A 91 27.76 -5.58 -6.49
CA SER A 91 28.88 -5.56 -5.53
C SER A 91 30.28 -5.61 -6.20
N ARG A 92 30.39 -5.60 -7.54
CA ARG A 92 31.68 -5.74 -8.25
C ARG A 92 32.14 -4.52 -9.07
N VAL A 93 31.54 -3.36 -8.87
CA VAL A 93 31.95 -2.08 -9.49
C VAL A 93 32.22 -1.06 -8.39
#